data_AF-A0A821IWY8-F1
#
_entry.id   AF-A0A821IWY8-F1
#
_cell.length_a   1.000
_cell.length_b   1.000
_cell.length_c   1.000
_cell.angle_alpha   90.00
_cell.angle_beta   90.00
_cell.angle_gamma   90.00
#
_symmetry.space_group_name_H-M   'P 1'
#
loop_
_entity.id
_entity.type
_entity.pdbx_description
1 polymer ?
#
loop_
_entity_poly.entity_id
_entity_poly.type
_entity_poly.pdbx_seq_one_letter_code
_entity_poly.pdbx_strand_id
1 'polypeptide(L)' 'YGRDEDSCNALYKKHQQLFNDIKDFEQTELEELRQKAQKCHQPEKPLVADDVLTGQRQKVLGLYDYVEKTPREISMKKND' A
#
# COMPACT_ATOMS: atom_id res chain seq x y z
N TYR A 1 -34.95 -2.41 41.36
CA TYR A 1 -33.56 -2.88 41.20
C TYR A 1 -33.17 -3.26 39.77
N GLY A 2 -34.08 -3.63 38.85
CA GLY A 2 -33.69 -4.01 37.47
C GLY A 2 -33.31 -2.88 36.49
N ARG A 3 -33.78 -1.63 36.72
CA ARG A 3 -33.58 -0.54 35.75
C ARG A 3 -32.11 -0.13 35.59
N ASP A 4 -31.34 -0.17 36.68
CA ASP A 4 -29.93 0.18 36.68
C ASP A 4 -29.06 -0.97 36.16
N GLU A 5 -29.46 -2.22 36.44
CA GLU A 5 -28.81 -3.43 35.89
C GLU A 5 -28.98 -3.53 34.37
N ASP A 6 -30.19 -3.28 33.86
CA ASP A 6 -30.45 -3.26 32.41
C ASP A 6 -29.65 -2.15 31.71
N SER A 7 -29.56 -0.97 32.35
CA SER A 7 -28.79 0.16 31.83
C SER A 7 -27.28 -0.15 31.80
N CYS A 8 -26.76 -0.78 32.86
CA CYS A 8 -25.37 -1.21 32.93
C CYS A 8 -25.04 -2.29 31.89
N ASN A 9 -25.91 -3.30 31.76
CA ASN A 9 -25.77 -4.35 30.76
C ASN A 9 -25.85 -3.81 29.32
N ALA A 10 -26.72 -2.83 29.06
CA ALA A 10 -26.80 -2.18 27.75
C ALA A 10 -25.51 -1.43 27.41
N LEU A 11 -24.94 -0.69 28.37
CA LEU A 11 -23.68 0.03 28.19
C LEU A 11 -22.51 -0.94 27.96
N TYR A 12 -22.47 -2.04 28.72
CA TYR A 12 -21.44 -3.06 28.60
C TYR A 12 -21.47 -3.74 27.22
N LYS A 13 -22.65 -4.12 26.73
CA LYS A 13 -22.80 -4.69 25.37
C LYS A 13 -22.34 -3.72 24.29
N LYS A 14 -22.69 -2.43 24.42
CA LYS A 14 -22.22 -1.38 23.51
C LYS A 14 -20.70 -1.26 23.50
N HIS A 15 -20.08 -1.32 24.67
CA HIS A 15 -18.63 -1.29 24.81
C HIS A 15 -17.98 -2.50 24.16
N GLN A 16 -18.50 -3.71 24.40
CA GLN A 16 -17.99 -4.93 23.77
C GLN A 16 -18.09 -4.86 22.24
N GLN A 17 -19.22 -4.39 21.72
CA GLN A 17 -19.40 -4.23 20.28
C GLN A 17 -18.36 -3.26 19.70
N LEU A 18 -18.18 -2.09 20.32
CA LEU A 18 -17.19 -1.11 19.86
C LEU A 18 -15.75 -1.66 19.90
N PHE A 19 -15.41 -2.44 20.92
CA PHE A 19 -14.10 -3.09 21.00
C PHE A 19 -13.89 -4.15 19.92
N ASN A 20 -14.94 -4.88 19.56
CA ASN A 20 -14.88 -5.83 18.46
C ASN A 20 -14.72 -5.10 17.12
N ASP A 21 -15.48 -4.04 16.89
CA ASP A 21 -15.37 -3.24 15.67
C ASP A 21 -13.96 -2.66 15.49
N ILE A 22 -13.32 -2.19 16.57
CA ILE A 22 -11.93 -1.71 16.55
C ILE A 22 -10.95 -2.82 16.17
N LYS A 23 -11.11 -4.02 16.77
CA LYS A 23 -10.24 -5.17 16.47
C LYS A 23 -10.40 -5.63 15.02
N ASP A 24 -11.63 -5.67 14.54
CA ASP A 24 -11.92 -6.08 13.16
C ASP A 24 -11.31 -5.08 12.17
N PHE A 25 -11.41 -3.78 12.45
CA PHE A 25 -10.78 -2.72 11.64
C PHE A 25 -9.25 -2.86 11.61
N GLU A 26 -8.61 -3.13 12.76
CA GLU A 26 -7.17 -3.34 12.83
C GLU A 26 -6.72 -4.58 12.04
N GLN A 27 -7.47 -5.67 12.12
CA GLN A 27 -7.10 -6.91 11.45
C GLN A 27 -7.34 -6.88 9.94
N THR A 28 -8.42 -6.24 9.50
CA THR A 28 -8.85 -6.30 8.09
C THR A 28 -8.29 -5.14 7.30
N GLU A 29 -8.66 -3.91 7.64
CA GLU A 29 -8.33 -2.75 6.81
C GLU A 29 -6.87 -2.33 6.91
N LEU A 30 -6.30 -2.30 8.12
CA LEU A 30 -4.91 -1.87 8.31
C LEU A 30 -3.92 -2.87 7.68
N GLU A 31 -4.15 -4.17 7.84
CA GLU A 31 -3.27 -5.18 7.28
C GLU A 31 -3.39 -5.25 5.75
N GLU A 32 -4.60 -5.16 5.21
CA GLU A 32 -4.79 -5.02 3.76
C GLU A 32 -4.11 -3.77 3.19
N LEU A 33 -4.22 -2.63 3.88
CA LEU A 33 -3.60 -1.39 3.45
C LEU A 33 -2.07 -1.49 3.49
N ARG A 34 -1.50 -2.12 4.51
CA ARG A 34 -0.06 -2.42 4.59
C ARG A 34 0.41 -3.28 3.43
N GLN A 35 -0.32 -4.34 3.11
CA GLN A 35 0.01 -5.21 1.98
C GLN A 35 -0.10 -4.47 0.64
N LYS A 36 -1.10 -3.61 0.47
CA LYS A 36 -1.24 -2.76 -0.73
C LYS A 36 -0.11 -1.75 -0.84
N ALA A 37 0.29 -1.12 0.27
CA ALA A 37 1.40 -0.17 0.31
C ALA A 37 2.74 -0.86 -0.03
N GLN A 38 3.01 -2.05 0.50
CA GLN A 38 4.21 -2.82 0.14
C GLN A 38 4.24 -3.23 -1.33
N LYS A 39 3.08 -3.47 -1.94
CA LYS A 39 2.96 -3.77 -3.39
C LYS A 39 2.99 -2.52 -4.27
N CYS A 40 2.92 -1.33 -3.68
CA CYS A 40 2.98 -0.09 -4.43
C CYS A 40 4.42 0.13 -4.92
N HIS A 41 4.66 -0.14 -6.20
CA HIS A 41 5.97 0.06 -6.84
C HIS A 41 6.18 1.52 -7.31
N GLN A 42 5.35 2.46 -6.84
CA GLN A 42 5.50 3.88 -7.19
C GLN A 42 6.70 4.44 -6.41
N PRO A 43 7.73 4.97 -7.09
CA PRO A 43 8.79 5.68 -6.40
C PRO A 43 8.19 6.89 -5.66
N GLU A 44 8.49 7.02 -4.36
CA GLU A 44 8.05 8.12 -3.50
C GLU A 44 8.49 9.51 -4.01
N LYS A 45 9.42 9.57 -4.97
CA LYS A 45 9.90 10.80 -5.56
C LYS A 45 9.43 10.99 -7.00
N PRO A 46 8.96 12.21 -7.37
CA PRO A 46 8.77 12.56 -8.76
C PRO A 46 10.10 12.44 -9.51
N LEU A 47 10.14 11.55 -10.50
CA LEU A 47 11.30 11.09 -11.27
C LEU A 47 12.14 12.19 -11.96
N VAL A 48 11.71 13.45 -11.93
CA VAL A 48 12.21 14.48 -12.86
C VAL A 48 12.98 15.60 -12.16
N ALA A 49 12.76 15.85 -10.86
CA ALA A 49 13.27 17.06 -10.22
C ALA A 49 14.65 16.92 -9.54
N ASP A 50 14.92 15.79 -8.86
CA ASP A 50 16.15 15.65 -8.05
C ASP A 50 17.31 14.93 -8.78
N ASP A 51 17.00 14.03 -9.73
CA ASP A 51 18.01 13.07 -10.22
C ASP A 51 18.88 13.63 -11.36
N VAL A 52 18.35 14.55 -12.17
CA VAL A 52 19.14 15.26 -13.19
C VAL A 52 20.24 16.12 -12.57
N LEU A 53 19.99 16.64 -11.35
CA LEU A 53 20.95 17.48 -10.62
C LEU A 53 22.00 16.68 -9.86
N THR A 54 21.75 15.40 -9.54
CA THR A 54 22.63 14.58 -8.68
C THR A 54 23.37 13.47 -9.42
N GLY A 55 23.09 13.24 -10.71
CA GLY A 55 23.79 12.24 -11.53
C GLY A 55 23.53 10.79 -11.12
N GLN A 56 22.47 10.54 -10.35
CA GLN A 56 22.12 9.20 -9.88
C GLN A 56 21.48 8.38 -11.01
N ARG A 57 21.97 7.14 -11.20
CA ARG A 57 21.44 6.22 -12.21
C ARG A 57 20.06 5.72 -11.77
N GLN A 58 19.05 6.06 -12.55
CA GLN A 58 17.71 5.49 -12.39
C GLN A 58 17.65 4.09 -13.01
N LYS A 59 17.01 3.16 -12.30
CA LYS A 59 16.63 1.85 -12.85
C LYS A 59 15.15 1.90 -13.20
N VAL A 60 14.84 1.54 -14.44
CA VAL A 60 13.48 1.39 -14.94
C VAL A 60 13.27 -0.07 -15.28
N LEU A 61 12.04 -0.56 -15.12
CA LEU A 61 11.70 -1.95 -15.41
C LEU A 61 11.14 -2.06 -16.83
N GLY A 62 11.73 -2.94 -17.65
CA GLY A 62 11.16 -3.28 -18.94
C GLY A 62 9.82 -4.02 -18.79
N LEU A 63 8.70 -3.42 -19.22
CA LEU A 63 7.38 -4.09 -19.13
C LEU A 63 7.14 -5.12 -20.25
N TYR A 64 7.94 -5.05 -21.32
CA TYR A 64 7.84 -5.89 -22.51
C TYR A 64 9.23 -6.15 -23.09
N ASP A 65 9.34 -7.22 -23.87
CA ASP A 65 10.51 -7.46 -24.69
C ASP A 65 10.55 -6.43 -25.83
N TYR A 66 11.68 -5.75 -25.99
CA TYR A 66 11.97 -4.84 -27.08
C TYR A 66 13.13 -5.41 -27.91
N VAL A 67 12.92 -5.53 -29.21
CA VAL A 67 13.96 -5.90 -30.17
C VAL A 67 14.34 -4.65 -30.97
N GLU A 68 15.64 -4.36 -31.02
CA GLU A 68 16.18 -3.22 -31.75
C GLU A 68 15.75 -3.21 -33.22
N LYS A 69 15.32 -2.04 -33.71
CA LYS A 69 14.95 -1.85 -35.12
C LYS A 69 16.06 -1.21 -35.93
N THR A 70 16.97 -0.51 -35.23
CA THR A 70 18.09 0.21 -35.84
C THR A 70 19.40 -0.10 -35.10
N PRO A 71 20.57 0.00 -35.75
CA PRO A 71 21.87 -0.31 -35.12
C PRO A 71 22.28 0.63 -33.98
N ARG A 72 21.48 1.67 -33.71
CA ARG A 72 21.69 2.63 -32.62
C ARG A 72 20.87 2.31 -31.39
N GLU A 73 19.94 1.39 -31.50
CA GLU A 73 19.09 0.93 -30.41
C GLU A 73 19.67 -0.33 -29.78
N ILE A 74 19.25 -0.62 -28.55
CA ILE A 74 19.57 -1.85 -27.85
C ILE A 74 18.28 -2.62 -27.60
N SER A 75 18.37 -3.94 -27.69
CA SER A 75 17.27 -4.83 -27.30
C SER A 75 17.17 -4.92 -25.76
N MET A 76 15.95 -4.95 -25.23
CA MET A 76 15.64 -5.03 -23.80
C MET A 76 14.72 -6.22 -23.55
N LYS A 77 14.93 -6.95 -22.46
CA LYS A 77 14.00 -8.01 -22.06
C LYS A 77 13.00 -7.49 -21.03
N LYS A 78 11.83 -8.10 -20.99
CA LYS A 78 10.86 -7.88 -19.92
C LYS A 78 11.51 -8.23 -18.57
N ASN A 79 11.39 -7.29 -17.63
CA ASN A 79 11.99 -7.31 -16.29
C ASN A 79 13.52 -7.19 -16.24
N ASP A 80 14.16 -6.78 -17.33
CA ASP A 80 15.53 -6.23 -17.31
C ASP A 80 15.52 -4.82 -16.69
#